data_AF-A0A3L7Q817-F1
#
_entry.id   AF-A0A3L7Q817-F1
#
_cell.length_a   1.000
_cell.length_b   1.000
_cell.length_c   1.000
_cell.angle_alpha   90.00
_cell.angle_beta   90.00
_cell.angle_gamma   90.00
#
_symmetry.space_group_name_H-M   'P 1'
#
loop_
_entity.id
_entity.type
_entity.pdbx_description
1 polymer ?
#
loop_
_entity_poly.entity_id
_entity_poly.type
_entity_poly.pdbx_seq_one_letter_code
_entity_poly.pdbx_strand_id
1 'polypeptide(L)'
;IDMSQLGRFIAFEAAIALLAERRMDRVLDEVEARCRAQTELPADRMRNEVRAIYDPFTLDELSAKVADLIRTPGLAWRGRLDVLYQSVPGLHAAMPRFTGDWYFTGEYPTPGGYKVLNTAFLNWRRGDERRAY
;
A
#
# COMPACT_ATOMS: atom_id res chain seq x y z
N ILE A 1 0.62 0.23 13.82
CA ILE A 1 1.06 0.01 12.42
C ILE A 1 2.02 1.15 12.08
N ASP A 2 3.24 0.84 11.63
CA ASP A 2 4.29 1.84 11.40
C ASP A 2 4.36 2.20 9.90
N MET A 3 3.76 3.33 9.53
CA MET A 3 3.67 3.82 8.13
C MET A 3 5.01 4.29 7.57
N SER A 4 6.04 4.39 8.41
CA SER A 4 7.36 4.84 8.00
C SER A 4 8.13 3.80 7.18
N GLN A 5 7.63 2.56 7.11
CA GLN A 5 8.25 1.42 6.43
C GLN A 5 7.20 0.61 5.63
N LEU A 6 6.92 1.05 4.40
CA LEU A 6 5.89 0.46 3.53
C LEU A 6 6.11 -1.03 3.24
N GLY A 7 7.36 -1.48 3.12
CA GLY A 7 7.68 -2.88 2.83
C GLY A 7 7.28 -3.89 3.91
N ARG A 8 6.80 -3.42 5.07
CA ARG A 8 6.23 -4.28 6.12
C ARG A 8 4.73 -4.51 5.96
N PHE A 9 4.10 -3.92 4.95
CA PHE A 9 2.67 -4.07 4.71
C PHE A 9 2.42 -5.09 3.62
N ILE A 10 1.75 -6.20 3.97
CA ILE A 10 1.51 -7.29 3.02
C ILE A 10 0.63 -6.84 1.84
N ALA A 11 -0.29 -5.90 2.04
CA ALA A 11 -1.09 -5.32 0.97
C ALA A 11 -0.25 -4.48 -0.01
N PHE A 12 0.75 -3.75 0.49
CA PHE A 12 1.70 -3.01 -0.35
C PHE A 12 2.57 -3.98 -1.17
N GLU A 13 3.15 -4.98 -0.50
CA GLU A 13 3.94 -6.03 -1.16
C GLU A 13 3.13 -6.78 -2.23
N ALA A 14 1.85 -7.05 -1.96
CA ALA A 14 0.93 -7.62 -2.94
C ALA A 14 0.74 -6.71 -4.17
N ALA A 15 0.51 -5.41 -3.97
CA ALA A 15 0.37 -4.46 -5.07
C ALA A 15 1.67 -4.35 -5.91
N ILE A 16 2.83 -4.29 -5.26
CA ILE A 16 4.14 -4.30 -5.94
C ILE A 16 4.32 -5.56 -6.77
N ALA A 17 4.03 -6.73 -6.20
CA ALA A 17 4.15 -8.00 -6.91
C ALA A 17 3.20 -8.08 -8.12
N LEU A 18 1.96 -7.59 -7.99
CA LEU A 18 1.02 -7.54 -9.11
C LEU A 18 1.45 -6.55 -10.21
N LEU A 19 2.01 -5.39 -9.85
CA LEU A 19 2.56 -4.45 -10.84
C LEU A 19 3.68 -5.12 -11.65
N ALA A 20 4.59 -5.84 -10.98
CA ALA A 20 5.67 -6.57 -11.64
C ALA A 20 5.14 -7.67 -12.58
N GLU A 21 4.16 -8.47 -12.11
CA GLU A 21 3.52 -9.52 -12.91
C GLU A 21 2.83 -8.96 -14.17
N ARG A 22 2.25 -7.76 -14.07
CA ARG A 22 1.59 -7.08 -15.19
C ARG A 22 2.52 -6.20 -16.01
N ARG A 23 3.82 -6.16 -15.70
CA ARG A 23 4.83 -5.29 -16.36
C ARG A 23 4.43 -3.82 -16.34
N MET A 24 3.89 -3.37 -15.20
CA MET A 24 3.43 -2.00 -14.96
C MET A 24 4.46 -1.17 -14.18
N ASP A 25 5.75 -1.51 -14.30
CA ASP A 25 6.85 -0.89 -13.54
C ASP A 25 6.88 0.64 -13.63
N ARG A 26 6.44 1.20 -14.77
CA ARG A 26 6.29 2.65 -15.00
C ARG A 26 5.48 3.36 -13.92
N VAL A 27 4.51 2.69 -13.30
CA VAL A 27 3.67 3.26 -12.23
C VAL A 27 4.56 3.66 -11.05
N LEU A 28 5.56 2.85 -10.71
CA LEU A 28 6.48 3.14 -9.62
C LEU A 28 7.34 4.36 -9.92
N ASP A 29 7.81 4.49 -11.16
CA ASP A 29 8.63 5.64 -11.59
C ASP A 29 7.82 6.94 -11.61
N GLU A 30 6.55 6.87 -12.06
CA GLU A 30 5.63 8.00 -12.03
C GLU A 30 5.29 8.43 -10.59
N VAL A 31 5.05 7.47 -9.69
CA VAL A 31 4.82 7.76 -8.26
C VAL A 31 6.09 8.34 -7.64
N GLU A 32 7.27 7.82 -7.96
CA GLU A 32 8.54 8.35 -7.47
C GLU A 32 8.74 9.81 -7.89
N ALA A 33 8.54 10.12 -9.17
CA ALA A 33 8.65 11.48 -9.69
C ALA A 33 7.67 12.44 -8.98
N ARG A 34 6.42 12.01 -8.79
CA ARG A 34 5.39 12.81 -8.11
C ARG A 34 5.66 12.99 -6.61
N CYS A 35 6.18 11.98 -5.93
CA CYS A 35 6.63 12.10 -4.53
C CYS A 35 7.79 13.09 -4.41
N ARG A 36 8.79 13.02 -5.31
CA ARG A 36 9.93 13.95 -5.31
C ARG A 36 9.50 15.40 -5.54
N ALA A 37 8.58 15.64 -6.47
CA ALA A 37 8.03 16.97 -6.76
C ALA A 37 7.34 17.62 -5.55
N GLN A 38 6.94 16.83 -4.55
CA GLN A 38 6.25 17.31 -3.36
C GLN A 38 7.16 17.49 -2.15
N THR A 39 8.46 17.17 -2.24
CA THR A 39 9.36 17.17 -1.08
C THR A 39 9.50 18.56 -0.46
N GLU A 40 9.46 19.62 -1.29
CA GLU A 40 9.55 21.02 -0.88
C GLU A 40 8.19 21.69 -0.62
N LEU A 41 7.07 20.96 -0.80
CA LEU A 41 5.75 21.52 -0.55
C LEU A 41 5.48 21.56 0.96
N PRO A 42 4.72 22.57 1.43
CA PRO A 42 4.16 22.51 2.77
C PRO A 42 3.16 21.35 2.86
N ALA A 43 3.05 20.74 4.05
CA ALA A 43 2.29 19.49 4.23
C ALA A 43 0.82 19.60 3.79
N ASP A 44 0.20 20.76 4.01
CA ASP A 44 -1.18 21.09 3.61
C ASP A 44 -1.42 21.09 2.09
N ARG A 45 -0.36 21.17 1.29
CA ARG A 45 -0.42 21.09 -0.19
C ARG A 45 0.01 19.74 -0.74
N MET A 46 0.48 18.83 0.12
CA MET A 46 0.86 17.50 -0.31
C MET A 46 -0.38 16.65 -0.62
N ARG A 47 -0.20 15.72 -1.54
CA ARG A 47 -1.16 14.72 -1.99
C ARG A 47 -0.58 13.33 -1.79
N ASN A 48 -1.48 12.37 -1.72
CA ASN A 48 -1.16 10.97 -1.60
C ASN A 48 -0.87 10.34 -2.97
N GLU A 49 0.39 10.36 -3.37
CA GLU A 49 0.79 9.78 -4.67
C GLU A 49 0.91 8.26 -4.61
N VAL A 50 1.20 7.73 -3.44
CA VAL A 50 1.38 6.28 -3.22
C VAL A 50 0.08 5.50 -3.47
N ARG A 51 -1.10 6.15 -3.34
CA ARG A 51 -2.40 5.57 -3.71
C ARG A 51 -2.42 5.02 -5.14
N ALA A 52 -1.71 5.66 -6.07
CA ALA A 52 -1.71 5.25 -7.48
C ALA A 52 -1.14 3.84 -7.73
N ILE A 53 -0.41 3.27 -6.75
CA ILE A 53 0.08 1.89 -6.77
C ILE A 53 -1.07 0.89 -6.64
N TYR A 54 -2.14 1.27 -5.94
CA TYR A 54 -3.29 0.42 -5.66
C TYR A 54 -4.41 0.56 -6.71
N ASP A 55 -4.53 1.73 -7.36
CA ASP A 55 -5.59 2.05 -8.33
C ASP A 55 -5.83 0.99 -9.44
N PRO A 56 -4.80 0.28 -9.95
CA PRO A 56 -5.01 -0.74 -10.98
C PRO A 56 -5.65 -2.05 -10.48
N PHE A 57 -5.87 -2.20 -9.18
CA PHE A 57 -6.26 -3.46 -8.56
C PHE A 57 -7.54 -3.34 -7.73
N THR A 58 -8.36 -4.37 -7.83
CA THR A 58 -9.49 -4.59 -6.94
C THR A 58 -9.01 -5.19 -5.61
N LEU A 59 -9.84 -5.04 -4.57
CA LEU A 59 -9.57 -5.68 -3.27
C LEU A 59 -9.46 -7.20 -3.40
N ASP A 60 -10.25 -7.83 -4.27
CA ASP A 60 -10.20 -9.27 -4.49
C ASP A 60 -8.86 -9.71 -5.10
N GLU A 61 -8.32 -8.94 -6.07
CA GLU A 61 -7.01 -9.20 -6.66
C GLU A 61 -5.88 -9.06 -5.63
N LEU A 62 -5.91 -8.00 -4.82
CA LEU A 62 -4.95 -7.81 -3.73
C LEU A 62 -5.06 -8.95 -2.70
N SER A 63 -6.26 -9.35 -2.34
CA SER A 63 -6.52 -10.43 -1.36
C SER A 63 -6.02 -11.77 -1.85
N ALA A 64 -6.29 -12.11 -3.11
CA ALA A 64 -5.76 -13.31 -3.75
C ALA A 64 -4.24 -13.30 -3.75
N LYS A 65 -3.62 -12.15 -4.09
CA LYS A 65 -2.17 -12.03 -4.08
C LYS A 65 -1.58 -12.16 -2.68
N VAL A 66 -2.23 -11.59 -1.66
CA VAL A 66 -1.82 -11.78 -0.26
C VAL A 66 -1.86 -13.26 0.11
N ALA A 67 -2.92 -13.99 -0.27
CA ALA A 67 -3.03 -15.43 -0.03
C ALA A 67 -1.87 -16.21 -0.66
N ASP A 68 -1.44 -15.82 -1.87
CA ASP A 68 -0.27 -16.40 -2.53
C ASP A 68 1.03 -16.07 -1.79
N LEU A 69 1.22 -14.82 -1.35
CA LEU A 69 2.45 -14.38 -0.67
C LEU A 69 2.64 -15.01 0.71
N ILE A 70 1.56 -15.24 1.46
CA ILE A 70 1.65 -15.86 2.80
C ILE A 70 1.73 -17.38 2.74
N ARG A 71 1.52 -17.99 1.57
CA ARG A 71 1.62 -19.43 1.41
C ARG A 71 3.08 -19.86 1.51
N THR A 72 3.41 -20.57 2.59
CA THR A 72 4.77 -21.06 2.82
C THR A 72 5.26 -21.95 1.67
N PRO A 73 6.43 -21.65 1.08
CA PRO A 73 7.06 -22.54 0.11
C PRO A 73 7.29 -23.92 0.73
N GLY A 74 6.89 -24.98 0.01
CA GLY A 74 7.06 -26.36 0.49
C GLY A 74 5.94 -26.89 1.39
N LEU A 75 4.85 -26.15 1.59
CA LEU A 75 3.67 -26.67 2.27
C LEU A 75 3.04 -27.82 1.46
N ALA A 76 2.96 -29.02 2.05
CA ALA A 76 2.40 -30.22 1.39
C ALA A 76 0.88 -30.13 1.14
N TRP A 77 0.18 -29.27 1.90
CA TRP A 77 -1.25 -29.05 1.75
C TRP A 77 -1.57 -28.35 0.43
N ARG A 78 -2.47 -28.93 -0.35
CA ARG A 78 -2.85 -28.50 -1.72
C ARG A 78 -4.19 -27.78 -1.80
N GLY A 79 -4.81 -27.47 -0.67
CA GLY A 79 -6.07 -26.74 -0.69
C GLY A 79 -5.91 -25.30 -1.21
N ARG A 80 -7.06 -24.71 -1.54
CA ARG A 80 -7.16 -23.30 -1.89
C ARG A 80 -7.16 -22.47 -0.61
N LEU A 81 -6.25 -21.50 -0.54
CA LEU A 81 -6.21 -20.51 0.52
C LEU A 81 -6.80 -19.22 -0.03
N ASP A 82 -7.85 -18.72 0.60
CA ASP A 82 -8.42 -17.41 0.31
C ASP A 82 -8.31 -16.57 1.59
N VAL A 83 -7.81 -15.34 1.44
CA VAL A 83 -7.81 -14.35 2.52
C VAL A 83 -9.00 -13.44 2.29
N LEU A 84 -9.94 -13.41 3.24
CA LEU A 84 -11.13 -12.58 3.15
C LEU A 84 -10.97 -11.36 4.07
N TYR A 85 -11.04 -10.18 3.49
CA TYR A 85 -11.17 -8.93 4.23
C TYR A 85 -12.62 -8.47 4.26
N GLN A 86 -12.99 -7.76 5.32
CA GLN A 86 -14.28 -7.09 5.34
C GLN A 86 -14.29 -5.99 4.28
N SER A 87 -15.40 -5.83 3.56
CA SER A 87 -15.56 -4.73 2.61
C SER A 87 -15.40 -3.38 3.31
N VAL A 88 -14.89 -2.35 2.62
CA VAL A 88 -14.77 -0.99 3.21
C VAL A 88 -16.13 -0.48 3.74
N PRO A 89 -17.26 -0.61 3.00
CA PRO A 89 -18.58 -0.26 3.54
C PRO A 89 -18.94 -1.09 4.79
N GLY A 90 -18.64 -2.38 4.78
CA GLY A 90 -18.89 -3.27 5.92
C GLY A 90 -18.06 -2.91 7.15
N LEU A 91 -16.81 -2.49 6.96
CA LEU A 91 -15.94 -2.01 8.04
C LEU A 91 -16.50 -0.73 8.65
N HIS A 92 -16.89 0.25 7.82
CA HIS A 92 -17.48 1.49 8.29
C HIS A 92 -18.84 1.26 8.98
N ALA A 93 -19.64 0.30 8.53
CA ALA A 93 -20.88 -0.07 9.19
C ALA A 93 -20.63 -0.74 10.56
N ALA A 94 -19.63 -1.63 10.65
CA ALA A 94 -19.30 -2.34 11.88
C ALA A 94 -18.60 -1.45 12.92
N MET A 95 -17.80 -0.48 12.48
CA MET A 95 -17.01 0.40 13.34
C MET A 95 -17.14 1.89 12.92
N PRO A 96 -18.31 2.52 13.10
CA PRO A 96 -18.57 3.87 12.57
C PRO A 96 -17.65 4.98 13.11
N ARG A 97 -17.03 4.75 14.27
CA ARG A 97 -16.11 5.69 14.93
C ARG A 97 -14.64 5.47 14.56
N PHE A 98 -14.33 4.46 13.75
CA PHE A 98 -12.98 4.05 13.39
C PHE A 98 -12.85 3.81 11.88
N THR A 99 -12.62 4.87 11.12
CA THR A 99 -12.55 4.86 9.64
C THR A 99 -11.14 4.61 9.10
N GLY A 100 -10.35 3.78 9.79
CA GLY A 100 -8.94 3.53 9.46
C GLY A 100 -8.75 2.50 8.36
N ASP A 101 -9.33 2.69 7.18
CA ASP A 101 -9.30 1.76 6.03
C ASP A 101 -8.09 1.95 5.09
N TRP A 102 -7.34 3.03 5.30
CA TRP A 102 -6.14 3.42 4.53
C TRP A 102 -5.11 2.31 4.33
N TYR A 103 -5.08 1.29 5.19
CA TYR A 103 -4.20 0.13 5.02
C TYR A 103 -4.51 -0.66 3.74
N PHE A 104 -5.78 -0.71 3.33
CA PHE A 104 -6.24 -1.44 2.15
C PHE A 104 -6.49 -0.55 0.95
N THR A 105 -6.95 0.69 1.17
CA THR A 105 -7.28 1.64 0.10
C THR A 105 -6.08 2.49 -0.31
N GLY A 106 -5.05 2.52 0.52
CA GLY A 106 -3.97 3.49 0.42
C GLY A 106 -4.46 4.93 0.67
N GLU A 107 -5.69 5.18 1.10
CA GLU A 107 -6.27 6.53 1.25
C GLU A 107 -5.98 7.14 2.63
N TYR A 108 -4.75 7.62 2.82
CA TYR A 108 -4.36 8.25 4.07
C TYR A 108 -5.16 9.56 4.29
N PRO A 109 -5.62 9.89 5.51
CA PRO A 109 -6.57 10.98 5.70
C PRO A 109 -5.96 12.34 6.06
N THR A 110 -4.65 12.42 6.37
CA THR A 110 -4.06 13.66 6.92
C THR A 110 -2.89 14.20 6.10
N PRO A 111 -2.75 15.54 5.99
CA PRO A 111 -1.59 16.19 5.36
C PRO A 111 -0.23 15.74 5.92
N GLY A 112 -0.12 15.61 7.25
CA GLY A 112 1.09 15.08 7.88
C GLY A 112 1.35 13.62 7.51
N GLY A 113 0.28 12.82 7.37
CA GLY A 113 0.35 11.44 6.87
C GLY A 113 0.88 11.37 5.44
N TYR A 114 0.50 12.30 4.55
CA TYR A 114 1.01 12.37 3.18
C TYR A 114 2.52 12.60 3.13
N LYS A 115 3.03 13.51 3.96
CA LYS A 115 4.48 13.75 4.04
C LYS A 115 5.24 12.47 4.43
N VAL A 116 4.78 11.80 5.50
CA VAL A 116 5.41 10.56 5.99
C VAL A 116 5.33 9.46 4.93
N LEU A 117 4.17 9.30 4.29
CA LEU A 117 3.92 8.27 3.28
C LEU A 117 4.78 8.46 2.02
N ASN A 118 4.77 9.67 1.45
CA ASN A 118 5.56 9.97 0.25
C ASN A 118 7.05 9.79 0.54
N THR A 119 7.51 10.19 1.73
CA THR A 119 8.88 9.98 2.18
C THR A 119 9.20 8.49 2.37
N ALA A 120 8.30 7.72 2.98
CA ALA A 120 8.46 6.29 3.19
C ALA A 120 8.55 5.53 1.86
N PHE A 121 7.77 5.92 0.85
CA PHE A 121 7.88 5.35 -0.49
C PHE A 121 9.25 5.65 -1.13
N LEU A 122 9.73 6.88 -1.03
CA LEU A 122 11.06 7.24 -1.53
C LEU A 122 12.19 6.50 -0.79
N ASN A 123 12.05 6.25 0.51
CA ASN A 123 12.99 5.41 1.28
C ASN A 123 12.97 3.97 0.79
N TRP A 124 11.77 3.37 0.68
CA TRP A 124 11.61 2.01 0.17
C TRP A 124 12.22 1.85 -1.22
N ARG A 125 12.00 2.81 -2.14
CA ARG A 125 12.54 2.79 -3.50
C ARG A 125 14.08 2.82 -3.54
N ARG A 126 14.71 3.43 -2.53
CA ARG A 126 16.18 3.45 -2.35
C ARG A 126 16.74 2.22 -1.63
N GLY A 127 15.89 1.31 -1.16
CA GLY A 127 16.29 0.21 -0.28
C GLY A 127 16.70 0.69 1.13
N ASP A 128 16.19 1.85 1.56
CA ASP A 128 16.50 2.44 2.86
C ASP A 128 15.44 2.04 3.89
N GLU A 129 15.86 1.31 4.94
CA GLU A 129 14.98 0.90 6.03
C GLU A 129 14.76 1.98 7.10
N ARG A 130 15.35 3.18 6.97
CA ARG A 130 15.15 4.26 7.92
C ARG A 130 13.69 4.69 7.99
N ARG A 131 13.26 5.02 9.20
CA ARG A 131 11.94 5.58 9.46
C ARG A 131 11.84 6.97 8.79
N ALA A 132 10.72 7.22 8.13
CA ALA A 132 10.38 8.42 7.37
C ALA A 132 9.95 9.65 8.21
N TYR A 133 10.45 9.80 9.45
CA TYR A 133 10.17 10.95 10.31
C TYR A 133 11.43 11.50 10.97
#